data_AF-A0A6A3BMZ4-F1
#
_entry.id   AF-A0A6A3BMZ4-F1
#
_cell.length_a   1.000
_cell.length_b   1.000
_cell.length_c   1.000
_cell.angle_alpha   90.00
_cell.angle_beta   90.00
_cell.angle_gamma   90.00
#
_symmetry.space_group_name_H-M   'P 1'
#
loop_
_entity.id
_entity.type
_entity.pdbx_description
1 polymer ?
#
loop_
_entity_poly.entity_id
_entity_poly.type
_entity_poly.pdbx_seq_one_letter_code
_entity_poly.pdbx_strand_id
1 'polypeptide(L)'
;MWFPDDTANFIPIGEAFEFFCKGISSHGPYWDQEEEEEGVVEKVVKMCSFESLRDMEGNRSVHGKKGKTIESSAYFRKGIVGDWSCLSDEMGEKMNRIVEEKLKVSGFRFLSKKR
;
A
#
# COMPACT_ATOMS: atom_id res chain seq x y z
N MET A 1 -20.39 27.17 20.57
CA MET A 1 -19.28 26.83 21.50
C MET A 1 -19.41 25.37 21.88
N TRP A 2 -19.07 24.43 21.00
CA TRP A 2 -18.99 22.98 21.27
C TRP A 2 -18.11 22.34 20.20
N PHE A 3 -16.82 22.66 20.23
CA PHE A 3 -15.77 21.74 19.79
C PHE A 3 -14.71 21.82 20.87
N PRO A 4 -14.52 20.75 21.68
CA PRO A 4 -13.38 20.67 22.56
C PRO A 4 -12.11 20.59 21.69
N ASP A 5 -11.08 21.27 22.15
CA ASP A 5 -9.72 21.37 21.62
C ASP A 5 -9.20 20.05 21.00
N ASP A 6 -9.06 20.00 19.67
CA ASP A 6 -8.54 18.86 18.87
C ASP A 6 -7.01 18.66 19.03
N THR A 7 -6.44 19.10 20.15
CA THR A 7 -5.03 18.86 20.48
C THR A 7 -4.81 17.62 21.36
N ALA A 8 -5.86 16.87 21.70
CA ALA A 8 -5.71 15.62 22.44
C ALA A 8 -5.55 14.41 21.51
N ASN A 9 -4.31 13.90 21.45
CA ASN A 9 -3.90 12.56 21.00
C ASN A 9 -3.73 12.33 19.48
N PHE A 10 -2.74 13.02 18.89
CA PHE A 10 -2.02 12.40 17.77
C PHE A 10 -1.18 11.24 18.32
N ILE A 11 -1.65 10.01 18.12
CA ILE A 11 -0.85 8.81 18.40
C ILE A 11 0.43 8.83 17.53
N PRO A 12 1.61 8.46 18.09
CA PRO A 12 2.84 8.36 17.32
C PRO A 12 2.64 7.49 16.07
N ILE A 13 3.27 7.86 14.95
CA ILE A 13 3.07 7.17 13.67
C ILE A 13 3.42 5.67 13.72
N GLY A 14 4.34 5.26 14.60
CA GLY A 14 4.63 3.85 14.84
C GLY A 14 3.45 3.11 15.46
N GLU A 15 2.77 3.72 16.42
CA GLU A 15 1.58 3.17 17.06
C GLU A 15 0.37 3.16 16.09
N ALA A 16 0.22 4.23 15.31
CA ALA A 16 -0.78 4.27 14.23
C ALA A 16 -0.55 3.18 13.17
N PHE A 17 0.71 2.89 12.83
CA PHE A 17 1.06 1.82 11.89
C PHE A 17 0.76 0.43 12.47
N GLU A 18 1.03 0.22 13.75
CA GLU A 18 0.66 -1.03 14.44
C GLU A 18 -0.86 -1.24 14.46
N PHE A 19 -1.65 -0.19 14.73
CA PHE A 19 -3.11 -0.26 14.61
C PHE A 19 -3.55 -0.57 13.19
N PHE A 20 -2.95 0.06 12.19
CA PHE A 20 -3.24 -0.25 10.79
C PHE A 20 -2.92 -1.72 10.43
N CYS A 21 -1.78 -2.26 10.87
CA CYS A 21 -1.43 -3.66 10.68
C CYS A 21 -2.40 -4.63 11.38
N LYS A 22 -3.04 -4.19 12.48
CA LYS A 22 -4.10 -4.90 13.19
C LYS A 22 -5.51 -4.60 12.66
N GLY A 23 -5.63 -3.83 11.57
CA GLY A 23 -6.93 -3.46 10.98
C GLY A 23 -7.72 -2.41 11.77
N ILE A 24 -7.12 -1.77 12.79
CA ILE A 24 -7.75 -0.77 13.64
C ILE A 24 -7.58 0.62 13.00
N SER A 25 -8.69 1.27 12.68
CA SER A 25 -8.72 2.65 12.16
C SER A 25 -9.73 3.47 12.94
N SER A 26 -9.38 4.72 13.29
CA SER A 26 -10.28 5.64 14.02
C SER A 26 -11.56 5.98 13.26
N HIS A 27 -11.56 5.80 11.94
CA HIS A 27 -12.69 6.09 11.05
C HIS A 27 -12.96 4.95 10.05
N GLY A 28 -12.49 3.74 10.33
CA GLY A 28 -12.66 2.57 9.45
C GLY A 28 -13.80 1.65 9.89
N PRO A 29 -14.24 0.71 9.03
CA PRO A 29 -15.16 -0.33 9.44
C PRO A 29 -14.52 -1.13 10.58
N TYR A 30 -15.24 -1.29 11.68
CA TYR A 30 -14.88 -2.25 12.71
C TYR A 30 -15.26 -3.62 12.17
N TRP A 31 -14.28 -4.47 11.89
CA TRP A 31 -14.54 -5.90 11.75
C TRP A 31 -14.99 -6.38 13.13
N ASP A 32 -16.16 -6.98 13.22
CA ASP A 32 -16.55 -7.63 14.47
C ASP A 32 -15.87 -9.00 14.57
N GLN A 33 -15.85 -9.55 15.80
CA GLN A 33 -15.20 -10.82 16.06
C GLN A 33 -15.84 -11.98 15.28
N GLU A 34 -17.11 -11.85 14.91
CA GLU A 34 -17.81 -12.82 14.07
C GLU A 34 -17.24 -12.79 12.65
N GLU A 35 -17.05 -11.62 12.04
CA GLU A 35 -16.40 -11.48 10.73
C GLU A 35 -14.94 -11.98 10.71
N GLU A 36 -14.20 -11.79 11.81
CA GLU A 36 -12.86 -12.38 11.98
C GLU A 36 -12.92 -13.92 12.07
N GLU A 37 -13.82 -14.48 12.88
CA GLU A 37 -14.00 -15.93 13.02
C GLU A 37 -14.53 -16.58 11.72
N GLU A 38 -15.33 -15.86 10.95
CA GLU A 38 -15.81 -16.26 9.61
C GLU A 38 -14.72 -16.13 8.52
N GLY A 39 -13.56 -15.56 8.84
CA GLY A 39 -12.44 -15.40 7.92
C GLY A 39 -12.70 -14.37 6.81
N VAL A 40 -13.51 -13.35 7.11
CA VAL A 40 -13.83 -12.27 6.16
C VAL A 40 -12.57 -11.51 5.77
N VAL A 41 -11.66 -11.28 6.72
CA VAL A 41 -10.38 -10.60 6.49
C VAL A 41 -9.55 -11.35 5.44
N GLU A 42 -9.38 -12.67 5.60
CA GLU A 42 -8.65 -13.53 4.66
C GLU A 42 -9.31 -13.53 3.29
N LYS A 43 -10.64 -13.50 3.25
CA LYS A 43 -11.41 -13.44 2.00
C LYS A 43 -11.20 -12.11 1.28
N VAL A 44 -11.16 -10.98 2.00
CA VAL A 44 -10.85 -9.66 1.44
C VAL A 44 -9.40 -9.62 0.94
N VAL A 45 -8.43 -10.07 1.76
CA VAL A 45 -7.02 -10.16 1.36
C VAL A 45 -6.86 -10.99 0.10
N LYS A 46 -7.53 -12.15 0.03
CA LYS A 46 -7.52 -13.01 -1.16
C LYS A 46 -8.15 -12.33 -2.36
N MET A 47 -9.31 -11.67 -2.19
CA MET A 47 -9.99 -10.95 -3.27
C MET A 47 -9.13 -9.81 -3.82
N CYS A 48 -8.43 -9.09 -2.95
CA CYS A 48 -7.56 -7.98 -3.28
C CYS A 48 -6.10 -8.40 -3.56
N SER A 49 -5.81 -9.69 -3.62
CA SER A 49 -4.45 -10.17 -3.89
C SER A 49 -4.02 -9.75 -5.32
N PHE A 50 -2.71 -9.61 -5.52
CA PHE A 50 -2.17 -9.23 -6.82
C PHE A 50 -2.62 -10.22 -7.92
N GLU A 51 -2.58 -11.52 -7.62
CA GLU A 51 -3.01 -12.58 -8.53
C GLU A 51 -4.50 -12.46 -8.85
N SER A 52 -5.36 -12.35 -7.81
CA SER A 52 -6.81 -12.26 -7.98
C SER A 52 -7.22 -11.04 -8.82
N LEU A 53 -6.62 -9.87 -8.56
CA LEU A 53 -6.92 -8.65 -9.31
C LEU A 53 -6.35 -8.69 -10.73
N ARG A 54 -5.11 -9.15 -10.91
CA ARG A 54 -4.50 -9.27 -12.25
C ARG A 54 -5.29 -10.22 -13.15
N ASP A 55 -5.76 -11.32 -12.59
CA ASP A 55 -6.47 -12.37 -13.33
C ASP A 55 -7.98 -12.13 -13.46
N MET A 56 -8.48 -10.98 -13.02
CA MET A 56 -9.86 -10.58 -13.22
C MET A 56 -10.13 -10.25 -14.71
N GLU A 57 -11.29 -10.66 -15.25
CA GLU A 57 -11.63 -10.49 -16.67
C GLU A 57 -11.55 -9.02 -17.15
N GLY A 58 -12.01 -8.08 -16.32
CA GLY A 58 -11.91 -6.64 -16.59
C GLY A 58 -10.48 -6.09 -16.63
N ASN A 59 -9.53 -6.79 -16.01
CA ASN A 59 -8.12 -6.40 -15.92
C ASN A 59 -7.23 -7.13 -16.95
N ARG A 60 -7.67 -8.29 -17.47
CA ARG A 60 -6.97 -9.00 -18.56
C ARG A 60 -7.36 -8.54 -19.95
N SER A 61 -8.57 -8.01 -20.13
CA SER A 61 -9.07 -7.65 -21.45
C SER A 61 -8.63 -6.25 -21.88
N VAL A 62 -8.26 -6.12 -23.15
CA VAL A 62 -7.97 -4.84 -23.81
C VAL A 62 -9.29 -4.19 -24.22
N HIS A 63 -9.91 -3.46 -23.30
CA HIS A 63 -11.07 -2.63 -23.63
C HIS A 63 -10.64 -1.19 -23.87
N GLY A 64 -10.38 -0.84 -25.13
CA GLY A 64 -10.03 0.51 -25.53
C GLY A 64 -10.92 1.05 -26.64
N LYS A 65 -11.70 2.10 -26.37
CA LYS A 65 -12.17 2.99 -27.45
C LYS A 65 -10.93 3.65 -28.07
N LYS A 66 -10.87 3.68 -29.41
CA LYS A 66 -9.77 4.27 -30.19
C LYS A 66 -9.44 5.67 -29.66
N GLY A 67 -8.19 5.91 -29.24
CA GLY A 67 -7.66 7.27 -29.04
C GLY A 67 -6.68 7.46 -27.89
N LYS A 68 -7.00 7.03 -26.67
CA LYS A 68 -6.17 7.23 -25.45
C LYS A 68 -6.52 6.26 -24.32
N THR A 69 -6.50 4.95 -24.57
CA THR A 69 -6.83 3.98 -23.52
C THR A 69 -5.58 3.24 -23.07
N ILE A 70 -5.21 3.39 -21.79
CA ILE A 70 -4.26 2.49 -21.13
C ILE A 70 -5.00 1.16 -20.95
N GLU A 71 -4.42 0.07 -21.44
CA GLU A 71 -5.00 -1.27 -21.24
C GLU A 71 -5.04 -1.58 -19.74
N SER A 72 -6.14 -2.13 -19.24
CA SER A 72 -6.29 -2.46 -17.81
C SER A 72 -5.19 -3.40 -17.30
N SER A 73 -4.61 -4.22 -18.19
CA SER A 73 -3.49 -5.11 -17.89
C SER A 73 -2.22 -4.35 -17.50
N ALA A 74 -2.04 -3.11 -17.97
CA ALA A 74 -0.87 -2.29 -17.70
C ALA A 74 -0.73 -1.91 -16.22
N TYR A 75 -1.84 -1.92 -15.45
CA TYR A 75 -1.81 -1.71 -14.00
C TYR A 75 -1.18 -2.88 -13.23
N PHE A 76 -1.14 -4.09 -13.82
CA PHE A 76 -0.69 -5.33 -13.17
C PHE A 76 0.57 -5.90 -13.83
N ARG A 77 1.73 -5.27 -13.59
CA ARG A 77 3.04 -5.78 -14.07
C ARG A 77 3.50 -7.05 -13.31
N LYS A 78 4.41 -6.88 -12.34
CA LYS A 78 5.07 -7.98 -11.62
C LYS A 78 4.67 -8.03 -10.15
N GLY A 79 4.39 -6.88 -9.52
CA GLY A 79 4.02 -6.84 -8.10
C GLY A 79 5.13 -7.28 -7.15
N ILE A 80 6.39 -7.30 -7.58
CA ILE A 80 7.53 -7.83 -6.81
C ILE A 80 8.32 -6.67 -6.19
N VAL A 81 8.49 -6.72 -4.87
CA VAL A 81 9.43 -5.85 -4.15
C VAL A 81 10.85 -6.18 -4.58
N GLY A 82 11.62 -5.18 -5.02
CA GLY A 82 12.99 -5.37 -5.50
C GLY A 82 13.13 -5.54 -7.02
N ASP A 83 12.05 -5.51 -7.80
CA ASP A 83 12.09 -5.56 -9.28
C ASP A 83 12.55 -4.23 -9.92
N TRP A 84 13.43 -3.48 -9.24
CA TRP A 84 14.09 -2.29 -9.78
C TRP A 84 15.41 -2.62 -10.48
N SER A 85 15.67 -3.90 -10.78
CA SER A 85 16.85 -4.42 -11.49
C SER A 85 17.12 -3.80 -12.86
N CYS A 86 16.22 -2.95 -13.35
CA CYS A 86 16.43 -2.10 -14.52
C CYS A 86 17.38 -0.93 -14.26
N LEU A 87 17.66 -0.59 -12.99
CA LEU A 87 18.67 0.40 -12.62
C LEU A 87 20.03 -0.28 -12.48
N SER A 88 21.09 0.44 -12.89
CA SER A 88 22.44 0.04 -12.49
C SER A 88 22.62 0.24 -10.99
N ASP A 89 23.63 -0.42 -10.44
CA ASP A 89 24.00 -0.25 -9.02
C ASP A 89 24.26 1.21 -8.66
N GLU A 90 24.97 1.93 -9.53
CA GLU A 90 25.24 3.37 -9.33
C GLU A 90 23.94 4.19 -9.25
N MET A 91 22.97 3.89 -10.12
CA MET A 91 21.66 4.56 -10.11
C MET A 91 20.86 4.23 -8.85
N GLY A 92 20.89 2.97 -8.41
CA GLY A 92 20.26 2.53 -7.16
C GLY A 92 20.85 3.23 -5.94
N GLU A 93 22.17 3.26 -5.82
CA GLU A 93 22.88 3.96 -4.73
C GLU A 93 22.60 5.46 -4.72
N LYS A 94 22.55 6.09 -5.90
CA LYS A 94 22.17 7.50 -6.02
C LYS A 94 20.75 7.76 -5.52
N MET A 95 19.81 6.88 -5.85
CA MET A 95 18.42 6.99 -5.39
C MET A 95 18.32 6.79 -3.87
N ASN A 96 19.00 5.79 -3.33
CA ASN A 96 19.04 5.52 -1.88
C ASN A 96 19.53 6.75 -1.11
N ARG A 97 20.60 7.40 -1.59
CA ARG A 97 21.12 8.63 -0.98
C ARG A 97 20.08 9.76 -0.97
N ILE A 98 19.40 10.00 -2.09
CA ILE A 98 18.36 11.03 -2.20
C ILE A 98 17.22 10.75 -1.21
N VAL A 99 16.75 9.51 -1.15
CA VAL A 99 15.68 9.09 -0.24
C VAL A 99 16.08 9.32 1.21
N GLU A 100 17.27 8.88 1.62
CA GLU A 100 17.77 9.06 2.99
C GLU A 100 17.91 10.54 3.36
N GLU A 101 18.51 11.35 2.48
CA GLU A 101 18.69 12.78 2.71
C GLU A 101 17.36 13.53 2.86
N LYS A 102 16.34 13.17 2.07
CA LYS A 102 15.03 13.85 2.06
C LYS A 102 14.10 13.36 3.16
N LEU A 103 14.16 12.08 3.52
CA LEU A 103 13.22 11.48 4.48
C LEU A 103 13.77 11.40 5.91
N LYS A 104 15.06 11.68 6.15
CA LYS A 104 15.64 11.64 7.51
C LYS A 104 14.90 12.49 8.54
N VAL A 105 14.36 13.65 8.16
CA VAL A 105 13.72 14.60 9.08
C VAL A 105 12.30 14.16 9.48
N SER A 106 11.62 13.39 8.62
CA SER A 106 10.27 12.91 8.92
C SER A 106 10.25 11.68 9.84
N GLY A 107 11.42 11.12 10.17
CA GLY A 107 11.53 9.83 10.87
C GLY A 107 11.11 8.64 10.00
N PHE A 108 10.76 8.87 8.72
CA PHE A 108 10.35 7.82 7.81
C PHE A 108 11.53 6.95 7.41
N ARG A 109 11.38 5.63 7.53
CA ARG A 109 12.37 4.64 7.12
C ARG A 109 11.67 3.47 6.44
N PHE A 110 12.22 3.03 5.31
CA PHE A 110 11.79 1.77 4.71
C PHE A 110 12.23 0.60 5.59
N LEU A 111 11.29 -0.32 5.88
CA LEU A 111 11.54 -1.52 6.70
C LEU A 111 12.40 -2.57 5.97
N SER A 112 12.42 -2.52 4.63
CA SER A 112 13.25 -3.37 3.79
C SER A 112 14.27 -2.52 3.05
N LYS A 113 15.55 -2.76 3.32
CA LYS A 113 16.66 -2.34 2.45
C LYS A 113 17.17 -3.59 1.72
N LYS A 114 16.51 -3.97 0.62
CA LYS A 114 17.05 -4.99 -0.29
C LYS A 114 17.71 -4.28 -1.48
N ARG A 115 18.90 -4.74 -1.85
CA ARG A 115 19.49 -4.49 -3.16
C ARG A 115 18.79 -5.40 -4.17
#